data_AF-A0A9X5UFT1-F1
#
_entry.id   AF-A0A9X5UFT1-F1
#
_cell.length_a   1.000
_cell.length_b   1.000
_cell.length_c   1.000
_cell.angle_alpha   90.00
_cell.angle_beta   90.00
_cell.angle_gamma   90.00
#
_symmetry.space_group_name_H-M   'P 1'
#
loop_
_entity.id
_entity.type
_entity.pdbx_description
1 polymer ?
#
loop_
_entity_poly.entity_id
_entity_poly.type
_entity_poly.pdbx_seq_one_letter_code
_entity_poly.pdbx_strand_id
1 'polypeptide(L)'
;MTARLPALCGPDPAPALQHGDAQQNNFVSTADGAAVIDVAPYYGHPEADLALVDYFSPVGQELFRAYAEIVPIDPGFPDRRELWRLHAYLAVIAVSGAKVFGRSFLPRLAAAVRQYA
;
A
#
# COMPACT_ATOMS: atom_id res chain seq x y z
N MET A 1 1.85 18.90 -6.00
CA MET A 1 1.63 17.72 -5.14
C MET A 1 2.23 17.86 -3.74
N THR A 2 3.55 18.01 -3.54
CA THR A 2 4.18 17.96 -2.20
C THR A 2 3.57 18.93 -1.17
N ALA A 3 3.29 20.17 -1.54
CA ALA A 3 2.64 21.15 -0.65
C ALA A 3 1.20 20.79 -0.25
N ARG A 4 0.55 19.89 -1.00
CA ARG A 4 -0.82 19.40 -0.74
C ARG A 4 -0.83 18.10 0.07
N LEU A 5 0.32 17.44 0.28
CA LEU A 5 0.38 16.15 0.99
C LEU A 5 -0.33 16.17 2.35
N PRO A 6 -0.15 17.18 3.22
CA PRO A 6 -0.86 17.22 4.50
C PRO A 6 -2.39 17.18 4.37
N ALA A 7 -2.94 17.75 3.29
CA ALA A 7 -4.38 17.71 3.03
C ALA A 7 -4.83 16.42 2.33
N LEU A 8 -3.94 15.78 1.57
CA LEU A 8 -4.22 14.55 0.82
C LEU A 8 -4.13 13.29 1.69
N CYS A 9 -3.27 13.28 2.70
CA CYS A 9 -3.08 12.12 3.58
C CYS A 9 -4.26 11.86 4.53
N GLY A 10 -5.24 12.76 4.60
CA GLY A 10 -6.35 12.67 5.54
C GLY A 10 -5.98 13.19 6.94
N PRO A 11 -6.81 12.89 7.95
CA PRO A 11 -6.53 13.29 9.33
C PRO A 11 -5.27 12.58 9.86
N ASP A 12 -4.58 13.19 10.82
CA ASP A 12 -3.39 12.61 11.44
C ASP A 12 -3.78 11.41 12.33
N PRO A 13 -3.39 10.17 11.98
CA PRO A 13 -3.74 9.00 12.77
C PRO A 13 -2.70 8.76 13.88
N ALA A 14 -3.05 7.93 14.86
CA ALA A 14 -2.03 7.30 15.69
C ALA A 14 -1.16 6.39 14.81
N PRO A 15 0.19 6.52 14.84
CA PRO A 15 1.06 5.66 14.04
C PRO A 15 0.89 4.19 14.43
N ALA A 16 0.74 3.33 13.43
CA ALA A 16 0.63 1.89 13.60
C ALA A 16 1.92 1.19 13.15
N LEU A 17 2.28 0.09 13.82
CA LEU A 17 3.36 -0.77 13.35
C LEU A 17 2.95 -1.39 12.00
N GLN A 18 3.73 -1.10 10.96
CA GLN A 18 3.54 -1.62 9.62
C GLN A 18 4.50 -2.79 9.36
N HIS A 19 4.07 -3.72 8.52
CA HIS A 19 4.92 -4.65 7.79
C HIS A 19 5.86 -3.91 6.83
N GLY A 20 5.36 -2.89 6.14
CA GLY A 20 6.11 -2.01 5.24
C GLY A 20 6.50 -2.59 3.87
N ASP A 21 6.12 -3.83 3.59
CA ASP A 21 6.11 -4.45 2.25
C ASP A 21 4.92 -5.42 2.16
N ALA A 22 3.75 -4.97 2.57
CA ALA A 22 2.55 -5.80 2.72
C ALA A 22 1.90 -6.18 1.38
N GLN A 23 2.66 -6.60 0.38
CA GLN A 23 2.15 -7.17 -0.86
C GLN A 23 1.66 -8.62 -0.64
N GLN A 24 0.64 -9.07 -1.38
CA GLN A 24 -0.07 -10.31 -1.06
C GLN A 24 0.79 -11.58 -0.97
N ASN A 25 1.92 -11.64 -1.66
CA ASN A 25 2.81 -12.81 -1.66
C ASN A 25 3.68 -12.90 -0.38
N ASN A 26 3.71 -11.86 0.45
CA ASN A 26 4.39 -11.85 1.74
C ASN A 26 3.51 -12.38 2.89
N PHE A 27 2.27 -12.80 2.57
CA PHE A 27 1.37 -13.46 3.50
C PHE A 27 1.18 -14.92 3.07
N VAL A 28 1.73 -15.84 3.86
CA VAL A 28 1.71 -17.28 3.57
C VAL A 28 0.67 -17.95 4.46
N SER A 29 -0.33 -18.59 3.85
CA SER A 29 -1.30 -19.39 4.60
C SER A 29 -0.65 -20.64 5.18
N THR A 30 -0.90 -20.90 6.46
CA THR A 30 -0.44 -22.05 7.22
C THR A 30 -1.64 -22.72 7.91
N ALA A 31 -1.41 -23.86 8.57
CA ALA A 31 -2.46 -24.52 9.35
C ALA A 31 -2.93 -23.68 10.56
N ASP A 32 -2.09 -22.77 11.05
CA ASP A 32 -2.34 -21.96 12.25
C ASP A 32 -2.76 -20.51 11.93
N GLY A 33 -2.88 -20.15 10.65
CA GLY A 33 -3.24 -18.80 10.20
C GLY A 33 -2.34 -18.29 9.09
N ALA A 34 -2.02 -17.00 9.09
CA ALA A 34 -1.10 -16.41 8.12
C ALA A 34 0.27 -16.17 8.75
N ALA A 35 1.32 -16.70 8.13
CA ALA A 35 2.69 -16.29 8.39
C ALA A 35 3.04 -15.05 7.56
N VAL A 36 3.79 -14.13 8.15
CA VAL A 36 4.21 -12.87 7.53
C VAL A 36 5.72 -12.93 7.30
N ILE A 37 6.17 -12.62 6.08
CA ILE A 37 7.58 -12.72 5.66
C ILE A 37 8.06 -11.44 4.96
N ASP A 38 9.37 -11.31 4.72
CA ASP A 38 9.97 -10.20 3.98
C ASP A 38 9.55 -8.79 4.46
N VAL A 39 9.57 -8.61 5.79
CA VAL A 39 9.16 -7.36 6.44
C VAL A 39 10.17 -6.22 6.24
N ALA A 40 9.66 -5.01 6.08
CA ALA A 40 10.39 -3.75 6.10
C ALA A 40 9.75 -2.80 7.15
N PRO A 41 9.79 -3.15 8.45
CA PRO A 41 8.89 -2.60 9.45
C PRO A 41 9.21 -1.15 9.81
N TYR A 42 8.15 -0.37 10.04
CA TYR A 42 8.23 1.00 10.57
C TYR A 42 6.90 1.38 11.24
N TYR A 43 6.90 2.47 12.01
CA TYR A 43 5.66 3.09 12.50
C TYR A 43 5.18 4.15 11.51
N GLY A 44 3.96 4.00 11.00
CA GLY A 44 3.44 4.85 9.94
C GLY A 44 1.91 4.93 9.91
N HIS A 45 1.39 5.45 8.79
CA HIS A 45 -0.05 5.57 8.57
C HIS A 45 -0.67 4.15 8.46
N PRO A 46 -1.78 3.84 9.18
CA PRO A 46 -2.37 2.49 9.21
C PRO A 46 -2.89 2.00 7.86
N GLU A 47 -3.18 2.92 6.94
CA GLU A 47 -3.60 2.60 5.58
C GLU A 47 -2.45 2.17 4.65
N ALA A 48 -1.19 2.37 5.05
CA ALA A 48 -0.05 2.15 4.17
C ALA A 48 0.04 0.69 3.73
N ASP A 49 0.06 -0.25 4.67
CA ASP A 49 0.07 -1.68 4.35
C ASP A 49 -1.22 -2.11 3.64
N LEU A 50 -2.38 -1.57 4.06
CA LEU A 50 -3.67 -1.89 3.46
C LEU A 50 -3.75 -1.47 1.98
N ALA A 51 -3.01 -0.44 1.57
CA ALA A 51 -2.87 -0.06 0.18
C ALA A 51 -2.00 -1.04 -0.63
N LEU A 52 -1.12 -1.79 0.02
CA LEU A 52 -0.16 -2.70 -0.63
C LEU A 52 -0.70 -4.12 -0.80
N VAL A 53 -1.68 -4.56 -0.02
CA VAL A 53 -2.17 -5.96 0.01
C VAL A 53 -2.66 -6.50 -1.33
N ASP A 54 -2.96 -5.66 -2.33
CA ASP A 54 -3.36 -6.07 -3.68
C ASP A 54 -2.61 -5.29 -4.77
N TYR A 55 -1.40 -4.82 -4.43
CA TYR A 55 -0.56 -3.98 -5.28
C TYR A 55 -0.11 -4.67 -6.59
N PHE A 56 0.27 -5.94 -6.49
CA PHE A 56 0.70 -6.74 -7.64
C PHE A 56 -0.46 -7.50 -8.28
N SER A 57 -1.41 -7.97 -7.49
CA SER A 57 -2.58 -8.71 -7.96
C SER A 57 -3.78 -8.47 -7.05
N PRO A 58 -5.01 -8.43 -7.59
CA PRO A 58 -6.22 -8.26 -6.79
C PRO A 58 -6.33 -9.32 -5.69
N VAL A 59 -6.81 -8.91 -4.52
CA VAL A 59 -7.25 -9.81 -3.45
C VAL A 59 -8.77 -9.78 -3.32
N GLY A 60 -9.34 -10.80 -2.69
CA GLY A 60 -10.78 -10.87 -2.43
C GLY A 60 -11.26 -9.70 -1.57
N GLN A 61 -12.50 -9.24 -1.79
CA GLN A 61 -13.09 -8.18 -0.97
C GLN A 61 -13.25 -8.60 0.50
N GLU A 62 -13.29 -9.90 0.75
CA GLU A 62 -13.35 -10.53 2.05
C GLU A 62 -12.19 -10.08 2.95
N LEU A 63 -11.00 -9.83 2.38
CA LEU A 63 -9.85 -9.32 3.13
C LEU A 63 -10.15 -7.94 3.72
N PHE A 64 -10.65 -7.00 2.92
CA PHE A 64 -10.98 -5.66 3.38
C PHE A 64 -12.16 -5.65 4.35
N ARG A 65 -13.15 -6.53 4.15
CA ARG A 65 -14.28 -6.68 5.07
C ARG A 65 -13.83 -7.21 6.42
N ALA A 66 -13.06 -8.29 6.45
CA ALA A 66 -12.53 -8.87 7.68
C ALA A 66 -11.59 -7.88 8.41
N TYR A 67 -10.79 -7.11 7.67
CA TYR A 67 -9.98 -6.03 8.27
C TYR A 67 -10.88 -4.96 8.91
N ALA A 68 -11.92 -4.51 8.20
CA ALA A 68 -12.85 -3.49 8.68
C ALA A 68 -13.66 -3.91 9.92
N GLU A 69 -13.86 -5.20 10.14
CA GLU A 69 -14.48 -5.75 11.36
C GLU A 69 -13.60 -5.56 12.62
N ILE A 70 -12.28 -5.43 12.45
CA ILE A 70 -11.31 -5.26 13.54
C ILE A 70 -10.91 -3.78 13.68
N VAL A 71 -10.56 -3.15 12.55
CA VAL A 71 -10.13 -1.76 12.48
C VAL A 71 -10.91 -1.05 11.37
N PRO A 72 -11.75 -0.04 11.69
CA PRO A 72 -12.51 0.68 10.67
C PRO A 72 -11.59 1.27 9.59
N ILE A 73 -11.93 1.00 8.32
CA ILE A 73 -11.27 1.61 7.17
C ILE A 73 -11.94 2.97 6.94
N ASP A 74 -11.14 4.03 6.88
CA ASP A 74 -11.65 5.38 6.63
C ASP A 74 -12.35 5.44 5.25
N PRO A 75 -13.54 6.07 5.15
CA PRO A 75 -14.27 6.15 3.89
C PRO A 75 -13.50 6.85 2.75
N GLY A 76 -12.52 7.69 3.06
CA GLY A 76 -11.64 8.34 2.09
C GLY A 76 -10.41 7.52 1.71
N PHE A 77 -10.18 6.34 2.31
CA PHE A 77 -9.09 5.43 1.94
C PHE A 77 -9.06 5.11 0.44
N PRO A 78 -10.19 4.81 -0.25
CA PRO A 78 -10.17 4.55 -1.70
C PRO A 78 -9.56 5.70 -2.50
N ASP A 79 -9.83 6.95 -2.09
CA ASP A 79 -9.30 8.14 -2.75
C ASP A 79 -7.81 8.36 -2.46
N ARG A 80 -7.32 7.89 -1.31
CA ARG A 80 -5.91 7.98 -0.87
C ARG A 80 -5.06 6.76 -1.22
N ARG A 81 -5.66 5.68 -1.68
CA ARG A 81 -4.97 4.41 -1.88
C ARG A 81 -3.75 4.48 -2.79
N GLU A 82 -3.88 5.18 -3.92
CA GLU A 82 -2.78 5.35 -4.87
C GLU A 82 -1.68 6.27 -4.32
N LEU A 83 -2.02 7.19 -3.42
CA LEU A 83 -1.05 8.04 -2.70
C LEU A 83 -0.11 7.16 -1.88
N TRP A 84 -0.67 6.21 -1.11
CA TRP A 84 0.11 5.28 -0.30
C TRP A 84 0.98 4.36 -1.15
N ARG A 85 0.56 3.98 -2.37
CA ARG A 85 1.32 3.13 -3.29
C ARG A 85 2.51 3.81 -3.97
N LEU A 86 2.61 5.15 -3.93
CA LEU A 86 3.70 5.89 -4.58
C LEU A 86 5.09 5.39 -4.17
N HIS A 87 5.29 5.10 -2.88
CA HIS A 87 6.58 4.61 -2.38
C HIS A 87 6.93 3.23 -2.96
N ALA A 88 5.96 2.32 -3.04
CA ALA A 88 6.15 0.99 -3.61
C ALA A 88 6.43 1.05 -5.13
N TYR A 89 5.75 1.94 -5.86
CA TYR A 89 6.05 2.18 -7.28
C TYR A 89 7.50 2.61 -7.48
N LEU A 90 7.96 3.58 -6.68
CA LEU A 90 9.34 4.04 -6.70
C LEU A 90 10.32 2.94 -6.31
N ALA A 91 10.00 2.13 -5.29
CA ALA A 91 10.84 1.02 -4.85
C ALA A 91 11.02 -0.03 -5.96
N VAL A 92 9.93 -0.45 -6.62
CA VAL A 92 10.01 -1.41 -7.75
C VAL A 92 10.86 -0.85 -8.89
N ILE A 93 10.68 0.42 -9.25
CA ILE A 93 11.48 1.09 -10.28
C ILE A 93 12.96 1.17 -9.87
N ALA A 94 13.26 1.50 -8.62
CA ALA A 94 14.63 1.62 -8.11
C ALA A 94 15.36 0.27 -8.11
N VAL A 95 14.69 -0.80 -7.66
CA VAL A 95 15.27 -2.15 -7.57
C VAL A 95 15.38 -2.82 -8.94
N SER A 96 14.37 -2.66 -9.80
CA SER A 96 14.32 -3.35 -11.10
C SER A 96 14.93 -2.54 -12.24
N GLY A 97 15.07 -1.23 -12.08
CA GLY A 97 15.62 -0.30 -13.07
C GLY A 97 14.87 -0.36 -14.41
N ALA A 98 15.63 -0.27 -15.51
CA ALA A 98 15.11 -0.28 -16.87
C ALA A 98 14.67 -1.67 -17.39
N LYS A 99 14.63 -2.72 -16.54
CA LYS A 99 14.09 -4.03 -16.92
C LYS A 99 12.59 -3.93 -17.18
N VAL A 100 12.02 -4.88 -17.92
CA VAL A 100 10.60 -4.92 -18.29
C VAL A 100 9.70 -4.73 -17.07
N PHE A 101 10.00 -5.40 -15.96
CA PHE A 101 9.25 -5.29 -14.73
C PHE A 101 9.31 -3.89 -14.12
N GLY A 102 10.49 -3.29 -13.94
CA GLY A 102 10.61 -1.92 -13.41
C GLY A 102 9.91 -0.88 -14.30
N ARG A 103 10.04 -1.02 -15.62
CA ARG A 103 9.42 -0.10 -16.59
C ARG A 103 7.89 -0.18 -16.59
N SER A 104 7.29 -1.32 -16.26
CA SER A 104 5.83 -1.48 -16.25
C SER A 104 5.15 -0.66 -15.15
N PHE A 105 5.90 -0.20 -14.14
CA PHE A 105 5.41 0.64 -13.05
C PHE A 105 5.46 2.14 -13.34
N LEU A 106 6.21 2.59 -14.35
CA LEU A 106 6.26 4.01 -14.72
C LEU A 106 4.88 4.60 -15.08
N PRO A 107 4.03 3.92 -15.88
CA PRO A 107 2.68 4.41 -16.15
C PRO A 107 1.80 4.46 -14.90
N ARG A 108 1.95 3.50 -13.98
CA ARG A 108 1.20 3.46 -12.70
C ARG A 108 1.58 4.64 -11.81
N LEU A 109 2.88 4.87 -11.64
CA LEU A 109 3.40 6.04 -10.93
C LEU A 109 2.90 7.35 -11.54
N ALA A 110 2.97 7.48 -12.87
CA ALA A 110 2.52 8.68 -13.56
C ALA A 110 1.01 8.92 -13.40
N ALA A 111 0.19 7.86 -13.45
CA ALA A 111 -1.25 7.95 -13.24
C ALA A 111 -1.57 8.37 -11.80
N ALA A 112 -0.95 7.74 -10.80
CA ALA A 112 -1.12 8.07 -9.40
C ALA A 112 -0.73 9.53 -9.12
N VAL A 113 0.42 10.01 -9.62
CA VAL A 113 0.83 11.41 -9.46
C VAL A 113 -0.16 12.38 -10.11
N ARG A 114 -0.71 12.04 -11.29
CA ARG A 114 -1.73 12.87 -11.97
C ARG A 114 -3.05 12.95 -11.20
N GLN A 115 -3.44 11.88 -10.51
CA GLN A 115 -4.65 11.86 -9.67
C GLN A 115 -4.59 12.92 -8.56
N TYR A 116 -3.39 13.25 -8.08
CA TYR A 116 -3.16 14.19 -6.98
C TYR A 116 -2.47 15.50 -7.41
N ALA A 117 -2.33 15.73 -8.72
CA ALA A 117 -1.74 16.94 -9.27
C ALA A 117 -2.60 18.18 -8.97
#